data_AF-A0A814PBR5-F1
#
_entry.id   AF-A0A814PBR5-F1
#
_cell.length_a   1.000
_cell.length_b   1.000
_cell.length_c   1.000
_cell.angle_alpha   90.00
_cell.angle_beta   90.00
_cell.angle_gamma   90.00
#
_symmetry.space_group_name_H-M   'P 1'
#
loop_
_entity.id
_entity.type
_entity.pdbx_description
1 polymer ?
#
loop_
_entity_poly.entity_id
_entity_poly.type
_entity_poly.pdbx_seq_one_letter_code
_entity_poly.pdbx_strand_id
1 'polypeptide(L)'
;MEGEEEVLKSSQVKYFELFPKRNYKQGSAVELHFRLAESQFYRLLTECEAAKVKKIEYVCNPILINKFNTAREELKKKRSEEYSYPVLAFHGTAVSNIRSICENGFKVPGQEGFEHATDTGRFGQGAYFSEYPSLSMGYINEVTKLLLCQVLQGKVYHCTEIMMGSALKEGYDSHCSPDKEELIIFHSDCILPQYIVHYTLDAGEFTYTDTGITKEAIKKKLAKIKELYKKTVAMKDKKIFAAFIFTFIGQMADTPLAMEILLKRFGGRVCKNTVPFDGTVMTTDLNANGYSATVPFDAPNIIICSIAEYEAATPSAELQAYRNMS
;
A
#
# COMPACT_ATOMS: atom_id res chain seq x y z
N MET A 1 10.92 29.71 -1.44
CA MET A 1 9.49 30.13 -1.44
C MET A 1 9.33 31.34 -0.52
N GLU A 2 8.26 32.13 -0.65
CA GLU A 2 8.03 33.27 0.25
C GLU A 2 7.94 32.79 1.70
N GLY A 3 8.76 33.36 2.59
CA GLY A 3 8.81 32.97 3.99
C GLY A 3 9.71 31.76 4.32
N GLU A 4 10.39 31.16 3.35
CA GLU A 4 11.29 30.00 3.57
C GLU A 4 12.65 30.43 4.13
N GLU A 5 13.26 31.47 3.57
CA GLU A 5 14.55 31.97 4.03
C GLU A 5 14.50 32.49 5.47
N GLU A 6 13.38 33.10 5.84
CA GLU A 6 13.13 33.58 7.21
C GLU A 6 13.00 32.40 8.18
N VAL A 7 12.32 31.33 7.76
CA VAL A 7 12.18 30.12 8.59
C VAL A 7 13.53 29.45 8.77
N LEU A 8 14.34 29.32 7.72
CA LEU A 8 15.68 28.73 7.79
C LEU A 8 16.63 29.48 8.73
N LYS A 9 16.38 30.76 9.01
CA LYS A 9 17.12 31.58 10.00
C LYS A 9 16.53 31.52 11.40
N SER A 10 15.40 30.83 11.58
CA SER A 10 14.69 30.67 12.84
C SER A 10 14.87 29.26 13.43
N SER A 11 14.26 29.02 14.58
CA SER A 11 14.12 27.68 15.18
C SER A 11 12.72 27.07 15.01
N GLN A 12 11.83 27.75 14.29
CA GLN A 12 10.44 27.33 14.13
C GLN A 12 10.27 26.41 12.93
N VAL A 13 9.34 25.46 13.06
CA VAL A 13 8.91 24.61 11.95
C VAL A 13 7.80 25.33 11.19
N LYS A 14 7.90 25.37 9.87
CA LYS A 14 6.83 25.89 9.00
C LYS A 14 6.41 24.85 7.99
N TYR A 15 5.10 24.80 7.76
CA TYR A 15 4.46 23.97 6.76
C TYR A 15 3.94 24.85 5.64
N PHE A 16 4.36 24.56 4.42
CA PHE A 16 3.90 25.26 3.24
C PHE A 16 2.91 24.36 2.51
N GLU A 17 1.64 24.76 2.46
CA GLU A 17 0.62 24.02 1.74
C GLU A 17 0.73 24.28 0.24
N LEU A 18 0.90 23.21 -0.52
CA LEU A 18 1.07 23.22 -1.96
C LEU A 18 -0.06 22.41 -2.59
N PHE A 19 -0.70 22.98 -3.60
CA PHE A 19 -1.87 22.40 -4.27
C PHE A 19 -1.60 22.18 -5.75
N PRO A 20 -2.24 21.17 -6.37
CA PRO A 20 -2.12 20.95 -7.81
C PRO A 20 -2.60 22.16 -8.58
N LYS A 21 -1.82 22.56 -9.59
CA LYS A 21 -2.15 23.68 -10.48
C LYS A 21 -1.97 23.25 -11.93
N ARG A 22 -2.96 23.63 -12.76
CA ARG A 22 -2.90 23.44 -14.21
C ARG A 22 -1.80 24.28 -14.85
N ASN A 23 -1.68 25.54 -14.43
CA ASN A 23 -0.71 26.47 -14.99
C ASN A 23 0.70 26.14 -14.47
N TYR A 24 1.69 26.27 -15.34
CA TYR A 24 3.10 26.11 -14.99
C TYR A 24 3.77 27.48 -14.88
N LYS A 25 4.24 27.84 -13.69
CA LYS A 25 5.07 29.02 -13.46
C LYS A 25 6.54 28.60 -13.41
N GLN A 26 7.25 28.77 -14.52
CA GLN A 26 8.67 28.45 -14.63
C GLN A 26 9.48 29.10 -13.49
N GLY A 27 10.37 28.31 -12.88
CA GLY A 27 11.20 28.74 -11.74
C GLY A 27 10.46 28.86 -10.40
N SER A 28 9.17 28.51 -10.33
CA SER A 28 8.42 28.52 -9.07
C SER A 28 8.87 27.40 -8.14
N ALA A 29 9.54 27.75 -7.04
CA ALA A 29 9.90 26.79 -5.98
C ALA A 29 8.68 26.00 -5.45
N VAL A 30 7.53 26.66 -5.32
CA VAL A 30 6.25 26.03 -4.93
C VAL A 30 5.90 24.88 -5.87
N GLU A 31 5.98 25.13 -7.18
CA GLU A 31 5.64 24.10 -8.17
C GLU A 31 6.72 23.02 -8.27
N LEU A 32 7.99 23.37 -8.07
CA LEU A 32 9.08 22.39 -8.02
C LEU A 32 8.89 21.41 -6.87
N HIS A 33 8.61 21.90 -5.65
CA HIS A 33 8.35 21.04 -4.50
C HIS A 33 7.11 20.15 -4.70
N PHE A 34 6.01 20.75 -5.16
CA PHE A 34 4.77 19.99 -5.41
C PHE A 34 4.99 18.90 -6.45
N ARG A 35 5.54 19.26 -7.62
CA ARG A 35 5.74 18.31 -8.73
C ARG A 35 6.79 17.26 -8.42
N LEU A 36 7.82 17.58 -7.62
CA LEU A 36 8.81 16.59 -7.16
C LEU A 36 8.14 15.51 -6.29
N ALA A 37 7.41 15.93 -5.26
CA ALA A 37 6.74 14.99 -4.35
C ALA A 37 5.65 14.18 -5.07
N GLU A 38 4.84 14.85 -5.90
CA GLU A 38 3.80 14.22 -6.71
C GLU A 38 4.39 13.23 -7.73
N SER A 39 5.44 13.62 -8.44
CA SER A 39 6.10 12.75 -9.41
C SER A 39 6.74 11.54 -8.73
N GLN A 40 7.36 11.71 -7.56
CA GLN A 40 7.94 10.60 -6.81
C GLN A 40 6.86 9.61 -6.39
N PHE A 41 5.70 10.12 -5.94
CA PHE A 41 4.55 9.30 -5.57
C PHE A 41 4.02 8.50 -6.76
N TYR A 42 3.63 9.15 -7.87
CA TYR A 42 3.02 8.43 -8.98
C TYR A 42 3.98 7.53 -9.76
N ARG A 43 5.27 7.91 -9.85
CA ARG A 43 6.26 7.11 -10.60
C ARG A 43 6.48 5.71 -10.01
N LEU A 44 6.31 5.57 -8.69
CA LEU A 44 6.61 4.35 -7.95
C LEU A 44 5.35 3.66 -7.39
N LEU A 45 4.17 4.18 -7.74
CA LEU A 45 2.88 3.62 -7.37
C LEU A 45 2.54 2.42 -8.28
N THR A 46 2.77 1.21 -7.78
CA THR A 46 2.68 -0.04 -8.57
C THR A 46 1.39 -0.84 -8.35
N GLU A 47 0.64 -0.58 -7.27
CA GLU A 47 -0.47 -1.47 -6.84
C GLU A 47 -1.77 -0.72 -6.55
N CYS A 48 -1.79 0.60 -6.74
CA CYS A 48 -2.94 1.44 -6.40
C CYS A 48 -3.12 2.60 -7.38
N GLU A 49 -3.40 2.29 -8.65
CA GLU A 49 -3.55 3.29 -9.74
C GLU A 49 -4.66 4.33 -9.48
N ALA A 50 -5.56 4.06 -8.53
CA ALA A 50 -6.66 4.94 -8.18
C ALA A 50 -6.29 6.01 -7.14
N ALA A 51 -5.07 6.00 -6.60
CA ALA A 51 -4.65 7.03 -5.66
C ALA A 51 -4.49 8.39 -6.39
N LYS A 52 -4.96 9.47 -5.77
CA LYS A 52 -4.77 10.84 -6.24
C LYS A 52 -4.22 11.74 -5.15
N VAL A 53 -3.06 12.33 -5.40
CA VAL A 53 -2.48 13.42 -4.60
C VAL A 53 -3.42 14.63 -4.64
N LYS A 54 -3.82 15.12 -3.46
CA LYS A 54 -4.69 16.29 -3.29
C LYS A 54 -3.93 17.53 -2.83
N LYS A 55 -2.92 17.31 -1.98
CA LYS A 55 -2.14 18.37 -1.33
C LYS A 55 -0.76 17.83 -0.96
N ILE A 56 0.25 18.66 -1.08
CA ILE A 56 1.57 18.42 -0.49
C ILE A 56 1.78 19.48 0.59
N GLU A 57 2.22 19.08 1.77
CA GLU A 57 2.80 20.04 2.72
C GLU A 57 4.31 19.92 2.65
N TYR A 58 5.00 20.96 2.21
CA TYR A 58 6.45 21.05 2.35
C TYR A 58 6.81 21.45 3.78
N VAL A 59 7.62 20.61 4.42
CA VAL A 59 8.05 20.76 5.81
C VAL A 59 9.41 21.45 5.81
N CYS A 60 9.46 22.65 6.39
CA CYS A 60 10.70 23.37 6.63
C CYS A 60 10.97 23.39 8.13
N ASN A 61 11.85 22.47 8.58
CA ASN A 61 12.32 22.40 9.96
C ASN A 61 13.84 22.65 9.99
N PRO A 62 14.29 23.87 10.33
CA PRO A 62 15.71 24.24 10.29
C PRO A 62 16.59 23.35 11.16
N ILE A 63 16.08 22.90 12.30
CA ILE A 63 16.82 22.05 13.25
C ILE A 63 17.10 20.68 12.60
N LEU A 64 16.07 20.04 12.05
CA LEU A 64 16.22 18.74 11.39
C LEU A 64 17.04 18.85 10.10
N ILE A 65 16.86 19.91 9.32
CA ILE A 65 17.66 20.17 8.11
C ILE A 65 19.15 20.27 8.47
N ASN A 66 19.50 21.00 9.55
CA ASN A 66 20.90 21.14 9.96
C ASN A 66 21.50 19.82 10.45
N LYS A 67 20.76 19.04 11.25
CA LYS A 67 21.18 17.69 11.68
C LYS A 67 21.41 16.79 10.47
N PHE A 68 20.48 16.78 9.52
CA PHE A 68 20.56 15.99 8.30
C PHE A 68 21.77 16.36 7.44
N ASN A 69 22.00 17.66 7.23
CA ASN A 69 23.16 18.13 6.48
C ASN A 69 24.48 17.78 7.18
N THR A 70 24.51 17.81 8.51
CA THR A 70 25.68 17.40 9.30
C THR A 70 25.95 15.91 9.10
N ALA A 71 24.93 15.05 9.26
CA ALA A 71 25.03 13.61 9.01
C ALA A 71 25.47 13.29 7.57
N ARG A 72 24.98 14.06 6.59
CA ARG A 72 25.40 13.95 5.19
C ARG A 72 26.89 14.21 5.00
N GLU A 73 27.40 15.29 5.57
CA GLU A 73 28.83 15.63 5.49
C GLU A 73 29.72 14.61 6.23
N GLU A 74 29.25 14.07 7.35
CA GLU A 74 29.93 12.98 8.05
C GLU A 74 29.99 11.70 7.22
N LEU A 75 28.87 11.33 6.59
CA LEU A 75 28.79 10.16 5.73
C LEU A 75 29.69 10.30 4.50
N LYS A 76 29.71 11.51 3.91
CA LYS A 76 30.61 11.87 2.81
C LYS A 76 32.08 11.70 3.20
N LYS A 77 32.49 12.18 4.37
CA LYS A 77 33.86 12.00 4.89
C LYS A 77 34.19 10.53 5.16
N LYS A 78 33.22 9.77 5.69
CA LYS A 78 33.38 8.35 6.05
C LYS A 78 33.48 7.44 4.83
N ARG A 79 32.73 7.69 3.75
CA ARG A 79 32.55 6.74 2.65
C ARG A 79 32.76 7.25 1.22
N SER A 80 32.77 8.57 1.02
CA SER A 80 32.76 9.32 -0.26
C SER A 80 31.44 10.05 -0.53
N GLU A 81 31.50 10.99 -1.48
CA GLU A 81 30.36 11.80 -1.95
C GLU A 81 29.15 10.94 -2.37
N GLU A 82 29.37 9.87 -3.13
CA GLU A 82 28.30 9.06 -3.71
C GLU A 82 27.40 8.42 -2.64
N TYR A 83 28.01 7.96 -1.53
CA TYR A 83 27.28 7.38 -0.40
C TYR A 83 26.51 8.44 0.42
N SER A 84 26.77 9.72 0.21
CA SER A 84 26.10 10.83 0.89
C SER A 84 24.86 11.33 0.16
N TYR A 85 24.56 10.79 -1.03
CA TYR A 85 23.37 11.19 -1.76
C TYR A 85 22.12 10.56 -1.14
N PRO A 86 21.10 11.36 -0.80
CA PRO A 86 19.88 10.83 -0.24
C PRO A 86 19.00 10.21 -1.31
N VAL A 87 18.27 9.17 -0.93
CA VAL A 87 17.12 8.67 -1.69
C VAL A 87 15.84 9.32 -1.18
N LEU A 88 14.82 9.37 -2.04
CA LEU A 88 13.47 9.78 -1.65
C LEU A 88 12.63 8.55 -1.34
N ALA A 89 12.30 8.36 -0.06
CA ALA A 89 11.55 7.20 0.40
C ALA A 89 10.34 7.61 1.24
N PHE A 90 9.28 6.82 1.12
CA PHE A 90 8.03 6.97 1.84
C PHE A 90 8.10 6.29 3.21
N HIS A 91 7.35 6.85 4.16
CA HIS A 91 7.12 6.26 5.46
C HIS A 91 5.63 6.33 5.81
N GLY A 92 5.05 5.16 6.09
CA GLY A 92 3.71 5.02 6.62
C GLY A 92 3.71 5.06 8.14
N THR A 93 2.84 5.87 8.73
CA THR A 93 2.64 5.95 10.18
C THR A 93 1.23 6.42 10.50
N ALA A 94 0.80 6.28 11.75
CA ALA A 94 -0.47 6.84 12.19
C ALA A 94 -0.51 8.35 11.98
N VAL A 95 -1.64 8.90 11.51
CA VAL A 95 -1.80 10.33 11.21
C VAL A 95 -1.45 11.21 12.43
N SER A 96 -1.74 10.73 13.64
CA SER A 96 -1.40 11.38 14.90
C SER A 96 0.11 11.59 15.10
N ASN A 97 0.96 10.78 14.47
CA ASN A 97 2.42 10.83 14.64
C ASN A 97 3.10 11.77 13.65
N ILE A 98 2.45 12.08 12.51
CA ILE A 98 3.06 12.82 11.39
C ILE A 98 3.65 14.16 11.84
N ARG A 99 2.86 14.99 12.54
CA ARG A 99 3.34 16.31 13.00
C ARG A 99 4.49 16.20 13.99
N SER A 100 4.37 15.28 14.96
CA SER A 100 5.43 15.04 15.94
C SER A 100 6.73 14.60 15.27
N ILE A 101 6.68 13.75 14.24
CA ILE A 101 7.86 13.36 13.46
C ILE A 101 8.43 14.54 12.68
N CYS A 102 7.60 15.36 12.05
CA CYS A 102 8.04 16.56 11.33
C CYS A 102 8.69 17.61 12.26
N GLU A 103 8.26 17.68 13.51
CA GLU A 103 8.75 18.65 14.50
C GLU A 103 9.99 18.17 15.23
N ASN A 104 9.98 16.90 15.66
CA ASN A 104 10.99 16.36 16.57
C ASN A 104 11.97 15.39 15.90
N GLY A 105 11.69 14.99 14.66
CA GLY A 105 12.42 13.95 13.94
C GLY A 105 11.92 12.54 14.26
N PHE A 106 12.47 11.56 13.55
CA PHE A 106 12.22 10.15 13.82
C PHE A 106 12.90 9.73 15.13
N LYS A 107 12.23 8.86 15.88
CA LYS A 107 12.86 8.13 16.98
C LYS A 107 13.32 6.76 16.48
N VAL A 108 14.51 6.36 16.89
CA VAL A 108 15.15 5.08 16.55
C VAL A 108 15.69 4.43 17.83
N PRO A 109 15.96 3.10 17.84
CA PRO A 109 16.45 2.39 19.03
C PRO A 109 17.69 3.02 19.65
N GLY A 110 17.75 2.95 20.97
CA GLY A 110 18.83 3.55 21.76
C GLY A 110 18.60 5.02 22.10
N GLN A 111 17.52 5.64 21.62
CA GLN A 111 17.08 6.95 22.08
C GLN A 111 16.23 6.84 23.36
N GLU A 112 16.41 7.81 24.26
CA GLU A 112 15.71 7.85 25.55
C GLU A 112 14.18 7.91 25.37
N GLY A 113 13.46 7.04 26.07
CA GLY A 113 12.00 6.98 26.02
C GLY A 113 11.43 6.49 24.68
N PHE A 114 12.21 5.75 23.89
CA PHE A 114 11.72 5.09 22.68
C PHE A 114 11.39 3.61 22.94
N GLU A 115 10.11 3.28 22.80
CA GLU A 115 9.63 1.91 22.64
C GLU A 115 9.04 1.77 21.24
N HIS A 116 9.34 0.66 20.56
CA HIS A 116 8.74 0.38 19.25
C HIS A 116 7.23 0.23 19.39
N ALA A 117 6.48 0.98 18.59
CA ALA A 117 5.01 0.96 18.62
C ALA A 117 4.41 -0.33 18.03
N THR A 118 5.16 -1.06 17.20
CA THR A 118 4.70 -2.26 16.50
C THR A 118 5.44 -3.49 17.01
N ASP A 119 6.51 -3.88 16.32
CA ASP A 119 7.35 -5.02 16.60
C ASP A 119 8.82 -4.56 16.64
N THR A 120 9.73 -5.49 16.91
CA THR A 120 11.18 -5.21 16.89
C THR A 120 11.73 -5.00 15.49
N GLY A 121 10.90 -5.05 14.43
CA GLY A 121 11.28 -4.91 13.03
C GLY A 121 11.90 -6.19 12.44
N ARG A 122 11.38 -6.63 11.29
CA ARG A 122 11.77 -7.88 10.61
C ARG A 122 13.22 -7.91 10.12
N PHE A 123 13.76 -6.77 9.71
CA PHE A 123 15.09 -6.64 9.12
C PHE A 123 16.01 -5.75 9.95
N GLY A 124 15.66 -5.58 11.23
CA GLY A 124 16.39 -4.77 12.19
C GLY A 124 15.50 -3.77 12.90
N GLN A 125 15.98 -3.25 14.01
CA GLN A 125 15.23 -2.35 14.88
C GLN A 125 15.16 -0.89 14.36
N GLY A 126 15.61 -0.58 13.14
CA GLY A 126 15.58 0.81 12.64
C GLY A 126 14.19 1.34 12.27
N ALA A 127 14.15 2.56 11.76
CA ALA A 127 12.97 3.13 11.11
C ALA A 127 12.87 2.62 9.66
N TYR A 128 11.67 2.20 9.26
CA TYR A 128 11.39 1.55 7.97
C TYR A 128 10.89 2.56 6.95
N PHE A 129 11.42 2.47 5.73
CA PHE A 129 11.06 3.29 4.59
C PHE A 129 10.90 2.42 3.35
N SER A 130 10.18 2.90 2.34
CA SER A 130 10.13 2.27 1.03
C SER A 130 10.14 3.32 -0.06
N GLU A 131 10.86 3.08 -1.15
CA GLU A 131 10.72 3.93 -2.35
C GLU A 131 9.34 3.76 -3.00
N TYR A 132 8.63 2.66 -2.70
CA TYR A 132 7.30 2.35 -3.22
C TYR A 132 6.22 2.84 -2.25
N PRO A 133 5.37 3.82 -2.65
CA PRO A 133 4.27 4.30 -1.81
C PRO A 133 3.34 3.17 -1.38
N SER A 134 3.00 2.24 -2.29
CA SER A 134 2.04 1.15 -2.04
C SER A 134 2.39 0.35 -0.78
N LEU A 135 3.67 0.03 -0.58
CA LEU A 135 4.13 -0.71 0.59
C LEU A 135 3.94 0.12 1.87
N SER A 136 4.29 1.41 1.81
CA SER A 136 4.10 2.33 2.95
C SER A 136 2.62 2.58 3.27
N MET A 137 1.72 2.52 2.29
CA MET A 137 0.27 2.64 2.50
C MET A 137 -0.28 1.50 3.36
N GLY A 138 0.25 0.28 3.20
CA GLY A 138 -0.17 -0.89 3.98
C GLY A 138 0.10 -0.77 5.48
N TYR A 139 0.96 0.17 5.90
CA TYR A 139 1.29 0.43 7.30
C TYR A 139 0.40 1.51 7.96
N ILE A 140 -0.61 2.03 7.25
CA ILE A 140 -1.47 3.10 7.76
C ILE A 140 -2.92 2.64 7.78
N ASN A 141 -3.58 2.74 8.93
CA ASN A 141 -5.01 2.43 9.06
C ASN A 141 -5.89 3.45 8.30
N GLU A 142 -5.52 4.74 8.35
CA GLU A 142 -6.18 5.82 7.62
C GLU A 142 -5.35 6.21 6.38
N VAL A 143 -5.51 5.44 5.28
CA VAL A 143 -4.74 5.50 4.02
C VAL A 143 -4.94 6.83 3.26
N THR A 144 -4.52 7.94 3.87
CA THR A 144 -4.77 9.33 3.40
C THR A 144 -3.52 10.19 3.37
N LYS A 145 -2.46 9.81 4.09
CA LYS A 145 -1.23 10.61 4.22
C LYS A 145 0.01 9.72 4.31
N LEU A 146 1.05 10.09 3.57
CA LEU A 146 2.39 9.51 3.71
C LEU A 146 3.40 10.61 4.02
N LEU A 147 4.44 10.27 4.76
CA LEU A 147 5.66 11.07 4.77
C LEU A 147 6.50 10.70 3.55
N LEU A 148 7.04 11.70 2.85
CA LEU A 148 8.11 11.53 1.87
C LEU A 148 9.37 12.19 2.42
N CYS A 149 10.40 11.38 2.64
CA CYS A 149 11.61 11.75 3.34
C CYS A 149 12.81 11.72 2.40
N GLN A 150 13.79 12.59 2.64
CA GLN A 150 15.15 12.34 2.19
C GLN A 150 15.83 11.40 3.20
N VAL A 151 16.48 10.36 2.69
CA VAL A 151 17.09 9.31 3.51
C VAL A 151 18.53 9.06 3.09
N LEU A 152 19.47 9.22 4.02
CA LEU A 152 20.88 8.89 3.83
C LEU A 152 21.11 7.41 4.10
N GLN A 153 21.10 6.59 3.05
CA GLN A 153 21.26 5.14 3.19
C GLN A 153 22.71 4.69 3.40
N GLY A 154 23.69 5.48 2.96
CA GLY A 154 25.10 5.11 3.04
C GLY A 154 25.37 3.75 2.40
N LYS A 155 26.27 2.97 3.00
CA LYS A 155 26.52 1.60 2.59
C LYS A 155 25.42 0.70 3.14
N VAL A 156 24.61 0.16 2.24
CA VAL A 156 23.46 -0.69 2.54
C VAL A 156 23.88 -2.14 2.75
N TYR A 157 23.44 -2.75 3.85
CA TYR A 157 23.51 -4.20 4.04
C TYR A 157 22.26 -4.84 3.45
N HIS A 158 22.41 -5.68 2.42
CA HIS A 158 21.30 -6.44 1.87
C HIS A 158 21.04 -7.68 2.73
N CYS A 159 19.92 -7.67 3.45
CA CYS A 159 19.50 -8.80 4.26
C CYS A 159 19.22 -10.01 3.35
N THR A 160 19.66 -11.19 3.79
CA THR A 160 19.37 -12.46 3.10
C THR A 160 18.23 -13.23 3.76
N GLU A 161 17.90 -12.88 5.00
CA GLU A 161 16.90 -13.53 5.83
C GLU A 161 16.28 -12.52 6.81
N ILE A 162 15.26 -12.97 7.54
CA ILE A 162 14.63 -12.18 8.61
C ILE A 162 15.62 -12.06 9.78
N MET A 163 15.83 -10.84 10.27
CA MET A 163 16.75 -10.48 11.33
C MET A 163 16.03 -9.67 12.42
N MET A 164 14.99 -10.27 13.03
CA MET A 164 14.11 -9.64 14.02
C MET A 164 14.89 -8.85 15.07
N GLY A 165 14.65 -7.54 15.18
CA GLY A 165 15.27 -6.70 16.22
C GLY A 165 16.78 -6.54 16.13
N SER A 166 17.41 -6.96 15.04
CA SER A 166 18.86 -6.89 14.91
C SER A 166 19.35 -5.44 14.89
N ALA A 167 20.48 -5.20 15.57
CA ALA A 167 21.20 -3.94 15.45
C ALA A 167 21.81 -3.78 14.04
N LEU A 168 22.25 -2.56 13.74
CA LEU A 168 22.97 -2.25 12.51
C LEU A 168 24.16 -3.19 12.32
N LYS A 169 24.27 -3.79 11.13
CA LYS A 169 25.39 -4.64 10.75
C LYS A 169 26.68 -3.84 10.71
N GLU A 170 27.71 -4.35 11.39
CA GLU A 170 29.03 -3.73 11.42
C GLU A 170 29.57 -3.47 10.00
N GLY A 171 30.09 -2.26 9.79
CA GLY A 171 30.64 -1.83 8.51
C GLY A 171 29.61 -1.27 7.51
N TYR A 172 28.32 -1.26 7.85
CA TYR A 172 27.22 -0.69 7.06
C TYR A 172 26.58 0.52 7.76
N ASP A 173 25.67 1.23 7.10
CA ASP A 173 24.93 2.38 7.69
C ASP A 173 23.41 2.19 7.67
N SER A 174 22.91 1.23 6.88
CA SER A 174 21.50 0.87 6.79
C SER A 174 21.34 -0.60 6.40
N HIS A 175 20.12 -1.14 6.55
CA HIS A 175 19.75 -2.43 5.98
C HIS A 175 18.72 -2.25 4.87
N CYS A 176 18.63 -3.25 4.00
CA CYS A 176 17.60 -3.34 2.97
C CYS A 176 17.05 -4.77 2.94
N SER A 177 15.73 -4.90 2.82
CA SER A 177 15.04 -6.18 2.78
C SER A 177 15.50 -7.05 1.59
N PRO A 178 15.30 -8.38 1.63
CA PRO A 178 15.70 -9.28 0.54
C PRO A 178 15.07 -8.95 -0.82
N ASP A 179 13.82 -8.48 -0.83
CA ASP A 179 13.09 -8.03 -2.03
C ASP A 179 13.46 -6.60 -2.47
N LYS A 180 14.25 -5.89 -1.67
CA LYS A 180 14.69 -4.51 -1.87
C LYS A 180 13.59 -3.46 -1.82
N GLU A 181 12.46 -3.78 -1.21
CA GLU A 181 11.34 -2.86 -1.09
C GLU A 181 11.35 -2.06 0.22
N GLU A 182 12.06 -2.54 1.26
CA GLU A 182 12.20 -1.87 2.55
C GLU A 182 13.65 -1.43 2.80
N LEU A 183 13.80 -0.20 3.27
CA LEU A 183 15.05 0.41 3.71
C LEU A 183 14.96 0.73 5.20
N ILE A 184 15.93 0.28 5.98
CA ILE A 184 15.92 0.36 7.44
C ILE A 184 17.06 1.26 7.92
N ILE A 185 16.71 2.34 8.61
CA ILE A 185 17.64 3.40 9.02
C ILE A 185 17.76 3.43 10.54
N PHE A 186 19.01 3.41 11.02
CA PHE A 186 19.32 3.24 12.45
C PHE A 186 19.67 4.55 13.16
N HIS A 187 19.77 5.66 12.42
CA HIS A 187 20.11 6.97 12.98
C HIS A 187 19.08 8.01 12.51
N SER A 188 18.45 8.70 13.46
CA SER A 188 17.41 9.71 13.18
C SER A 188 17.91 10.84 12.29
N ASP A 189 19.17 11.24 12.47
CA ASP A 189 19.76 12.37 11.75
C ASP A 189 20.02 12.03 10.27
N CYS A 190 19.95 10.74 9.90
CA CYS A 190 19.99 10.30 8.50
C CYS A 190 18.64 10.43 7.78
N ILE A 191 17.61 10.99 8.43
CA ILE A 191 16.25 11.07 7.91
C ILE A 191 15.74 12.50 8.01
N LEU A 192 15.29 13.06 6.89
CA LEU A 192 14.63 14.35 6.84
C LEU A 192 13.21 14.19 6.31
N PRO A 193 12.16 14.31 7.17
CA PRO A 193 10.78 14.42 6.71
C PRO A 193 10.61 15.73 5.94
N GLN A 194 10.51 15.63 4.61
CA GLN A 194 10.50 16.80 3.74
C GLN A 194 9.09 17.15 3.25
N TYR A 195 8.24 16.15 3.04
CA TYR A 195 6.88 16.36 2.58
C TYR A 195 5.88 15.48 3.32
N ILE A 196 4.68 16.03 3.52
CA ILE A 196 3.48 15.25 3.84
C ILE A 196 2.66 15.17 2.55
N VAL A 197 2.53 13.97 2.00
CA VAL A 197 1.74 13.70 0.80
C VAL A 197 0.33 13.35 1.21
N HIS A 198 -0.63 14.22 0.93
CA HIS A 198 -2.05 13.95 1.14
C HIS A 198 -2.64 13.39 -0.15
N TYR A 199 -3.27 12.23 -0.06
CA TYR A 199 -3.89 11.57 -1.20
C TYR A 199 -5.24 10.98 -0.81
N THR A 200 -6.07 10.70 -1.81
CA THR A 200 -7.25 9.86 -1.66
C THR A 200 -7.05 8.62 -2.48
N LEU A 201 -7.61 7.51 -2.03
CA LEU A 201 -7.95 6.44 -2.94
C LEU A 201 -9.26 6.87 -3.57
N ASP A 202 -9.24 7.35 -4.82
CA ASP A 202 -10.51 7.44 -5.56
C ASP A 202 -10.96 5.99 -5.72
N ALA A 203 -11.82 5.49 -4.83
CA ALA A 203 -12.80 4.53 -5.32
C ALA A 203 -13.40 5.23 -6.53
N GLY A 204 -13.35 4.63 -7.73
CA GLY A 204 -14.13 5.17 -8.84
C GLY A 204 -15.55 5.49 -8.38
N GLU A 205 -16.32 6.28 -9.12
CA GLU A 205 -17.69 6.74 -8.78
C GLU A 205 -18.72 5.66 -8.39
N PHE A 206 -18.33 4.41 -8.17
CA PHE A 206 -19.09 3.41 -7.45
C PHE A 206 -19.10 3.68 -5.94
N THR A 207 -19.95 4.61 -5.53
CA THR A 207 -20.60 4.48 -4.22
C THR A 207 -21.53 3.27 -4.29
N TYR A 208 -21.32 2.27 -3.42
CA TYR A 208 -22.36 1.27 -3.19
C TYR A 208 -23.58 2.00 -2.62
N THR A 209 -24.67 1.99 -3.37
CA THR A 209 -25.95 2.48 -2.88
C THR A 209 -26.29 1.73 -1.60
N ASP A 210 -26.69 2.46 -0.56
CA ASP A 210 -27.39 1.86 0.56
C ASP A 210 -28.57 1.08 -0.01
N THR A 211 -28.45 -0.24 -0.01
CA THR A 211 -29.42 -1.14 -0.63
C THR A 211 -30.77 -1.13 0.11
N GLY A 212 -30.89 -0.38 1.22
CA GLY A 212 -32.08 -0.34 2.06
C GLY A 212 -32.35 -1.67 2.75
N ILE A 213 -31.37 -2.58 2.77
CA ILE A 213 -31.52 -3.92 3.33
C ILE A 213 -31.35 -3.84 4.85
N THR A 214 -32.43 -4.15 5.56
CA THR A 214 -32.44 -4.17 7.02
C THR A 214 -31.54 -5.27 7.59
N LYS A 215 -31.05 -5.09 8.82
CA LYS A 215 -30.23 -6.10 9.54
C LYS A 215 -30.93 -7.46 9.63
N GLU A 216 -32.26 -7.48 9.72
CA GLU A 216 -33.10 -8.68 9.70
C GLU A 216 -33.03 -9.41 8.35
N ALA A 217 -33.05 -8.68 7.24
CA ALA A 217 -32.95 -9.25 5.89
C ALA A 217 -31.55 -9.86 5.66
N ILE A 218 -30.50 -9.22 6.18
CA ILE A 218 -29.13 -9.74 6.19
C ILE A 218 -29.07 -11.05 6.99
N LYS A 219 -29.63 -11.07 8.20
CA LYS A 219 -29.66 -12.26 9.05
C LYS A 219 -30.37 -13.45 8.40
N LYS A 220 -31.46 -13.19 7.67
CA LYS A 220 -32.21 -14.21 6.91
C LYS A 220 -31.40 -14.74 5.71
N LYS A 221 -30.70 -13.87 4.97
CA LYS A 221 -29.79 -14.28 3.90
C LYS A 221 -28.65 -15.15 4.44
N LEU A 222 -28.01 -14.74 5.54
CA LEU A 222 -26.95 -15.50 6.20
C LEU A 222 -27.43 -16.89 6.64
N ALA A 223 -28.64 -17.00 7.20
CA ALA A 223 -29.21 -18.29 7.60
C ALA A 223 -29.38 -19.23 6.39
N LYS A 224 -29.91 -18.72 5.27
CA LYS A 224 -30.07 -19.47 4.02
C LYS A 224 -28.71 -19.93 3.48
N ILE A 225 -27.69 -19.09 3.54
CA ILE A 225 -26.35 -19.42 3.06
C ILE A 225 -25.69 -20.48 3.94
N LYS A 226 -25.84 -20.39 5.27
CA LYS A 226 -25.38 -21.45 6.19
C LYS A 226 -26.04 -22.80 5.89
N GLU A 227 -27.33 -22.80 5.52
CA GLU A 227 -28.04 -24.02 5.13
C GLU A 227 -27.50 -24.60 3.82
N LEU A 228 -27.30 -23.75 2.80
CA LEU A 228 -26.70 -24.14 1.53
C LEU A 228 -25.29 -24.71 1.73
N TYR A 229 -24.46 -24.06 2.54
CA TYR A 229 -23.12 -24.54 2.88
C TYR A 229 -23.16 -25.94 3.50
N LYS A 230 -24.05 -26.18 4.48
CA LYS A 230 -24.23 -27.51 5.08
C LYS A 230 -24.63 -28.57 4.04
N LYS A 231 -25.54 -28.23 3.11
CA LYS A 231 -25.93 -29.13 2.02
C LYS A 231 -24.75 -29.43 1.09
N THR A 232 -23.98 -28.42 0.71
CA THR A 232 -22.82 -28.57 -0.18
C THR A 232 -21.71 -29.41 0.45
N VAL A 233 -21.42 -29.24 1.74
CA VAL A 233 -20.46 -30.09 2.47
C VAL A 233 -20.91 -31.56 2.50
N ALA A 234 -22.21 -31.83 2.51
CA ALA A 234 -22.76 -33.18 2.49
C ALA A 234 -22.80 -33.84 1.09
N MET A 235 -22.51 -33.09 0.01
CA MET A 235 -22.49 -33.64 -1.34
C MET A 235 -21.28 -34.56 -1.56
N LYS A 236 -21.45 -35.63 -2.35
CA LYS A 236 -20.34 -36.48 -2.80
C LYS A 236 -19.41 -35.69 -3.71
N ASP A 237 -18.11 -35.97 -3.60
CA ASP A 237 -17.05 -35.29 -4.34
C ASP A 237 -17.31 -35.39 -5.83
N LYS A 238 -17.66 -34.26 -6.44
CA LYS A 238 -17.83 -34.11 -7.88
C LYS A 238 -16.79 -33.11 -8.36
N LYS A 239 -16.08 -33.39 -9.45
CA LYS A 239 -15.06 -32.49 -10.03
C LYS A 239 -15.69 -31.29 -10.77
N ILE A 240 -16.67 -30.63 -10.15
CA ILE A 240 -17.47 -29.55 -10.75
C ILE A 240 -16.60 -28.35 -11.13
N PHE A 241 -15.53 -28.12 -10.38
CA PHE A 241 -14.64 -26.97 -10.57
C PHE A 241 -13.28 -27.33 -11.16
N ALA A 242 -13.11 -28.52 -11.75
CA ALA A 242 -11.79 -28.98 -12.23
C ALA A 242 -11.07 -28.06 -13.24
N ALA A 243 -11.83 -27.23 -13.96
CA ALA A 243 -11.32 -26.26 -14.93
C ALA A 243 -11.17 -24.83 -14.38
N PHE A 244 -11.54 -24.60 -13.12
CA PHE A 244 -11.63 -23.26 -12.54
C PHE A 244 -10.42 -22.98 -11.65
N ILE A 245 -9.87 -21.78 -11.82
CA ILE A 245 -8.91 -21.19 -10.90
C ILE A 245 -9.61 -20.06 -10.17
N PHE A 246 -9.54 -20.09 -8.84
CA PHE A 246 -10.10 -19.08 -7.96
C PHE A 246 -8.97 -18.26 -7.36
N THR A 247 -8.99 -16.94 -7.52
CA THR A 247 -8.05 -16.06 -6.83
C THR A 247 -8.78 -15.34 -5.71
N PHE A 248 -8.19 -15.40 -4.51
CA PHE A 248 -8.63 -14.62 -3.37
C PHE A 248 -7.64 -13.48 -3.15
N ILE A 249 -8.16 -12.27 -3.01
CA ILE A 249 -7.40 -11.06 -2.71
C ILE A 249 -7.94 -10.50 -1.39
N GLY A 250 -7.05 -10.18 -0.44
CA GLY A 250 -7.40 -9.66 0.90
C GLY A 250 -6.93 -10.51 2.09
N GLN A 251 -7.14 -10.02 3.31
CA GLN A 251 -6.81 -10.74 4.56
C GLN A 251 -7.88 -11.79 4.88
N MET A 252 -7.50 -13.07 4.90
CA MET A 252 -8.45 -14.16 5.09
C MET A 252 -8.78 -14.39 6.58
N ALA A 253 -10.01 -14.07 6.99
CA ALA A 253 -10.58 -14.57 8.25
C ALA A 253 -10.92 -16.08 8.16
N ASP A 254 -11.44 -16.70 9.23
CA ASP A 254 -11.78 -18.14 9.28
C ASP A 254 -12.77 -18.61 8.19
N THR A 255 -13.59 -17.70 7.65
CA THR A 255 -14.65 -18.01 6.67
C THR A 255 -14.09 -18.32 5.26
N PRO A 256 -13.13 -17.54 4.73
CA PRO A 256 -12.40 -17.88 3.51
C PRO A 256 -11.67 -19.25 3.50
N LEU A 257 -11.14 -19.72 4.64
CA LEU A 257 -10.48 -21.03 4.72
C LEU A 257 -11.45 -22.20 4.46
N ALA A 258 -12.68 -22.09 4.99
CA ALA A 258 -13.75 -23.06 4.77
C ALA A 258 -14.15 -23.13 3.28
N MET A 259 -14.15 -21.99 2.57
CA MET A 259 -14.38 -21.94 1.13
C MET A 259 -13.22 -22.54 0.32
N GLU A 260 -11.96 -22.25 0.68
CA GLU A 260 -10.79 -22.83 0.01
C GLU A 260 -10.86 -24.37 0.04
N ILE A 261 -11.19 -24.94 1.20
CA ILE A 261 -11.34 -26.39 1.38
C ILE A 261 -12.45 -26.94 0.48
N LEU A 262 -13.58 -26.24 0.42
CA LEU A 262 -14.72 -26.67 -0.37
C LEU A 262 -14.43 -26.59 -1.88
N LEU A 263 -13.81 -25.52 -2.37
CA LEU A 263 -13.41 -25.37 -3.77
C LEU A 263 -12.44 -26.46 -4.21
N LYS A 264 -11.42 -26.74 -3.40
CA LYS A 264 -10.46 -27.83 -3.65
C LYS A 264 -11.13 -29.20 -3.69
N ARG A 265 -12.08 -29.44 -2.77
CA ARG A 265 -12.84 -30.70 -2.70
C ARG A 265 -13.65 -30.98 -3.96
N PHE A 266 -14.19 -29.94 -4.62
CA PHE A 266 -14.90 -30.08 -5.89
C PHE A 266 -13.98 -29.89 -7.12
N GLY A 267 -12.66 -30.03 -6.95
CA GLY A 267 -11.66 -30.04 -8.03
C GLY A 267 -11.11 -28.67 -8.45
N GLY A 268 -11.54 -27.59 -7.82
CA GLY A 268 -11.05 -26.24 -8.09
C GLY A 268 -9.60 -26.03 -7.65
N ARG A 269 -8.89 -25.15 -8.36
CA ARG A 269 -7.56 -24.68 -7.96
C ARG A 269 -7.67 -23.30 -7.34
N VAL A 270 -6.90 -23.03 -6.30
CA VAL A 270 -6.94 -21.73 -5.61
C VAL A 270 -5.57 -21.09 -5.70
N CYS A 271 -5.50 -19.86 -6.21
CA CYS A 271 -4.33 -19.01 -6.21
C CYS A 271 -4.45 -18.00 -5.07
N LYS A 272 -3.38 -17.86 -4.29
CA LYS A 272 -3.30 -16.91 -3.18
C LYS A 272 -2.51 -15.69 -3.65
N ASN A 273 -3.18 -14.55 -3.77
CA ASN A 273 -2.50 -13.27 -3.90
C ASN A 273 -2.81 -12.47 -2.63
N THR A 274 -1.89 -12.49 -1.69
CA THR A 274 -1.96 -11.68 -0.47
C THR A 274 -1.62 -10.24 -0.82
N VAL A 275 -2.59 -9.51 -1.34
CA VAL A 275 -2.56 -8.05 -1.30
C VAL A 275 -3.43 -7.64 -0.10
N PRO A 276 -2.93 -6.81 0.83
CA PRO A 276 -3.73 -6.32 1.94
C PRO A 276 -4.82 -5.40 1.37
N PHE A 277 -6.04 -5.94 1.29
CA PHE A 277 -7.24 -5.21 0.94
C PHE A 277 -8.28 -5.46 2.04
N ASP A 278 -9.01 -4.41 2.43
CA ASP A 278 -10.07 -4.47 3.42
C ASP A 278 -11.34 -5.01 2.73
N GLY A 279 -11.42 -6.33 2.63
CA GLY A 279 -12.44 -7.07 1.91
C GLY A 279 -11.85 -8.33 1.28
N THR A 280 -12.64 -9.40 1.18
CA THR A 280 -12.25 -10.57 0.39
C THR A 280 -12.79 -10.38 -1.02
N VAL A 281 -12.02 -10.57 -2.08
CA VAL A 281 -12.56 -10.62 -3.44
C VAL A 281 -12.29 -12.01 -4.00
N MET A 282 -13.33 -12.66 -4.53
CA MET A 282 -13.21 -13.94 -5.22
C MET A 282 -13.34 -13.68 -6.72
N THR A 283 -12.28 -13.95 -7.46
CA THR A 283 -12.32 -13.96 -8.93
C THR A 283 -12.32 -15.40 -9.43
N THR A 284 -13.12 -15.67 -10.45
CA THR A 284 -13.06 -16.94 -11.20
C THR A 284 -12.45 -16.67 -12.56
N ASP A 285 -11.33 -17.33 -12.85
CA ASP A 285 -10.81 -17.38 -14.21
C ASP A 285 -11.42 -18.60 -14.91
N LEU A 286 -12.20 -18.33 -15.97
CA LEU A 286 -12.81 -19.32 -16.83
C LEU A 286 -12.05 -19.38 -18.16
N ASN A 287 -11.75 -20.60 -18.58
CA ASN A 287 -10.88 -20.95 -19.71
C ASN A 287 -11.36 -20.47 -21.10
N ALA A 288 -10.37 -20.20 -21.95
CA ALA A 288 -10.33 -20.00 -23.43
C ALA A 288 -11.26 -18.99 -24.12
N ASN A 289 -12.34 -18.53 -23.49
CA ASN A 289 -13.28 -17.58 -24.10
C ASN A 289 -13.27 -16.17 -23.46
N GLY A 290 -12.36 -15.90 -22.53
CA GLY A 290 -11.97 -14.53 -22.16
C GLY A 290 -12.95 -13.73 -21.28
N TYR A 291 -13.75 -14.38 -20.44
CA TYR A 291 -14.61 -13.67 -19.47
C TYR A 291 -14.20 -13.99 -18.03
N SER A 292 -13.88 -12.96 -17.26
CA SER A 292 -13.67 -13.02 -15.81
C SER A 292 -14.89 -12.47 -15.07
N ALA A 293 -15.17 -13.04 -13.89
CA ALA A 293 -16.17 -12.52 -12.98
C ALA A 293 -15.52 -12.24 -11.62
N THR A 294 -15.73 -11.03 -11.10
CA THR A 294 -15.20 -10.55 -9.83
C THR A 294 -16.36 -10.38 -8.86
N VAL A 295 -16.34 -11.08 -7.73
CA VAL A 295 -17.38 -10.96 -6.70
C VAL A 295 -16.74 -10.48 -5.39
N PRO A 296 -17.12 -9.29 -4.88
CA PRO A 296 -16.70 -8.86 -3.55
C PRO A 296 -17.38 -9.70 -2.47
N PHE A 297 -16.59 -10.16 -1.52
CA PHE A 297 -16.95 -10.91 -0.32
C PHE A 297 -16.67 -10.04 0.91
N ASP A 298 -17.73 -9.62 1.57
CA ASP A 298 -17.64 -8.94 2.86
C ASP A 298 -18.21 -9.86 3.95
N ALA A 299 -17.46 -10.11 5.02
CA ALA A 299 -17.99 -10.79 6.21
C ALA A 299 -18.32 -9.69 7.22
N PRO A 300 -19.61 -9.38 7.50
CA PRO A 300 -20.72 -10.31 7.73
C PRO A 300 -21.90 -10.16 6.75
N ASN A 301 -21.69 -9.63 5.54
CA ASN A 301 -22.74 -9.37 4.56
C ASN A 301 -22.48 -10.11 3.27
N ILE A 302 -22.89 -11.38 3.22
CA ILE A 302 -22.73 -12.19 2.01
C ILE A 302 -23.68 -11.68 0.90
N ILE A 303 -23.12 -10.99 -0.09
CA ILE A 303 -23.76 -10.74 -1.38
C ILE A 303 -23.35 -11.88 -2.33
N ILE A 304 -24.27 -12.80 -2.58
CA ILE A 304 -24.19 -13.68 -3.76
C ILE A 304 -24.82 -12.88 -4.90
N CYS A 305 -24.00 -12.29 -5.77
CA CYS A 305 -24.48 -11.89 -7.09
C CYS A 305 -24.88 -13.16 -7.84
N SER A 306 -26.08 -13.13 -8.40
CA SER A 306 -26.72 -14.24 -9.12
C SER A 306 -25.76 -14.94 -10.06
N ILE A 307 -25.73 -16.27 -10.00
CA ILE A 307 -25.47 -17.06 -11.21
C ILE A 307 -26.61 -16.68 -12.17
N ALA A 308 -26.32 -15.85 -13.16
CA ALA A 308 -27.24 -15.68 -14.27
C ALA A 308 -27.35 -17.04 -14.96
N GLU A 309 -28.49 -17.68 -14.84
CA GLU A 309 -28.88 -18.76 -15.76
C GLU A 309 -29.00 -18.11 -17.15
N TYR A 310 -27.91 -18.13 -17.93
CA TYR A 310 -28.01 -17.91 -19.36
C TYR A 310 -28.54 -19.21 -19.96
N GLU A 311 -29.86 -19.25 -20.19
CA GLU A 311 -30.41 -20.13 -21.21
C GLU A 311 -29.67 -19.84 -22.51
N ALA A 312 -29.14 -20.89 -23.14
CA ALA A 312 -28.36 -20.79 -24.35
C ALA A 312 -29.22 -20.19 -25.48
N ALA A 313 -29.10 -18.88 -25.69
CA ALA A 313 -29.57 -18.26 -26.91
C ALA A 313 -28.74 -18.84 -28.06
N THR A 314 -29.42 -19.59 -28.93
CA THR A 314 -28.87 -20.11 -30.17
C THR A 314 -28.34 -18.91 -30.98
N PRO A 315 -27.11 -18.95 -31.53
CA PRO A 315 -26.57 -17.82 -32.28
C PRO A 315 -27.47 -17.48 -33.47
N SER A 316 -27.75 -16.18 -33.66
CA SER A 316 -28.50 -15.72 -34.83
C SER A 316 -27.79 -16.13 -36.13
N ALA A 317 -28.57 -16.36 -37.19
CA ALA A 317 -28.09 -16.80 -38.50
C ALA A 317 -26.99 -15.90 -39.10
N GLU A 318 -26.89 -14.65 -38.65
CA GLU A 318 -25.86 -13.68 -39.07
C GLU A 318 -24.44 -14.08 -38.62
N LEU A 319 -24.29 -14.79 -37.49
CA LEU A 319 -22.99 -15.25 -36.99
C LEU A 319 -22.48 -16.51 -37.70
N GLN A 320 -23.36 -17.30 -38.34
CA GLN A 320 -22.96 -18.44 -39.16
C GLN A 320 -22.48 -18.02 -40.56
N ALA A 321 -22.97 -16.90 -41.09
CA ALA A 321 -22.52 -16.37 -42.38
C ALA A 321 -21.06 -15.92 -42.35
N TYR A 322 -20.58 -15.36 -41.22
CA TYR A 322 -19.20 -14.91 -41.06
C TYR A 322 -18.17 -16.04 -40.99
N ARG A 323 -18.57 -17.27 -40.61
CA ARG A 323 -17.67 -18.43 -40.55
C ARG A 323 -17.45 -19.14 -41.88
N ASN A 324 -18.28 -18.88 -42.89
CA ASN A 324 -18.19 -19.53 -44.19
C ASN A 324 -17.44 -18.69 -45.25
N MET A 325 -16.84 -17.57 -44.85
CA MET A 325 -16.05 -16.68 -45.75
C MET A 325 -14.56 -16.60 -45.40
N SER A 326 -14.02 -17.56 -44.62
CA SER A 326 -12.59 -17.66 -44.28
C SER A 326 -12.02 -19.01 -44.65
#